data_AF-A0A0F9LGT6-F1
#
_entry.id   AF-A0A0F9LGT6-F1
#
_cell.length_a   1.000
_cell.length_b   1.000
_cell.length_c   1.000
_cell.angle_alpha   90.00
_cell.angle_beta   90.00
_cell.angle_gamma   90.00
#
_symmetry.space_group_name_H-M   'P 1'
#
loop_
_entity.id
_entity.type
_entity.pdbx_description
1 polymer ?
#
loop_
_entity_poly.entity_id
_entity_poly.type
_entity_poly.pdbx_seq_one_letter_code
_entity_poly.pdbx_strand_id
1 'polypeptide(L)'
;MKPFKGKRNRKLKIKNNYNTTLTFLIVIHILVLTISFGIYTRRNNPYLNIIFSFKTIEIDSDIGLISISFLEKEFSDEYETIMAAAYRNGCEGDNLLILFAIRKAENGPPGNEFGIMCQKGTSLDTQAGWAAVTIIKSWKKWNGEGDFIICLGDKYCPSSVDYVGNINWIKNVTYWYEKFKEKENK
;
A
#
# COMPACT_ATOMS: atom_id res chain seq x y z
N MET A 1 -47.63 7.22 -62.46
CA MET A 1 -47.49 7.67 -61.06
C MET A 1 -46.40 6.83 -60.38
N LYS A 2 -45.25 7.42 -60.03
CA LYS A 2 -44.22 6.81 -59.16
C LYS A 2 -43.70 7.90 -58.22
N PRO A 3 -43.74 7.70 -56.89
CA PRO A 3 -43.48 8.76 -55.92
C PRO A 3 -41.97 8.99 -55.68
N PHE A 4 -41.62 10.27 -55.56
CA PHE A 4 -40.31 10.77 -55.12
C PHE A 4 -39.97 10.24 -53.71
N LYS A 5 -38.84 9.54 -53.56
CA LYS A 5 -38.31 9.12 -52.25
C LYS A 5 -37.47 10.24 -51.64
N GLY A 6 -37.88 10.70 -50.46
CA GLY A 6 -37.30 11.81 -49.71
C GLY A 6 -35.83 11.60 -49.29
N LYS A 7 -35.10 12.72 -49.26
CA LYS A 7 -33.70 12.83 -48.80
C LYS A 7 -33.61 12.55 -47.30
N ARG A 8 -32.71 11.63 -46.90
CA ARG A 8 -32.36 11.36 -45.51
C ARG A 8 -31.43 12.45 -44.97
N ASN A 9 -31.84 13.11 -43.89
CA ASN A 9 -31.01 14.06 -43.13
C ASN A 9 -29.80 13.35 -42.50
N ARG A 10 -28.58 13.76 -42.87
CA ARG A 10 -27.34 13.36 -42.16
C ARG A 10 -27.19 14.24 -40.92
N LYS A 11 -27.34 13.68 -39.72
CA LYS A 11 -26.91 14.32 -38.48
C LYS A 11 -25.38 14.47 -38.50
N LEU A 12 -24.88 15.71 -38.53
CA LEU A 12 -23.48 16.02 -38.27
C LEU A 12 -23.16 15.70 -36.81
N LYS A 13 -22.29 14.71 -36.58
CA LYS A 13 -21.63 14.49 -35.28
C LYS A 13 -20.59 15.60 -35.12
N ILE A 14 -20.89 16.60 -34.28
CA ILE A 14 -19.89 17.54 -33.79
C ILE A 14 -19.01 16.75 -32.81
N LYS A 15 -17.74 16.51 -33.18
CA LYS A 15 -16.72 16.00 -32.25
C LYS A 15 -16.34 17.15 -31.32
N ASN A 16 -16.63 17.01 -30.03
CA ASN A 16 -16.12 17.90 -28.98
C ASN A 16 -14.60 17.76 -28.89
N ASN A 17 -13.88 18.78 -29.35
CA ASN A 17 -12.42 18.84 -29.37
C ASN A 17 -11.85 19.68 -28.22
N TYR A 18 -12.58 19.82 -27.11
CA TYR A 18 -12.26 20.77 -26.03
C TYR A 18 -11.54 20.14 -24.81
N ASN A 19 -11.19 18.84 -24.84
CA ASN A 19 -10.61 18.17 -23.66
C ASN A 19 -9.08 18.05 -23.65
N THR A 20 -8.40 18.18 -24.79
CA THR A 20 -6.94 18.00 -24.87
C THR A 20 -6.15 19.22 -24.40
N THR A 21 -6.64 20.43 -24.68
CA THR A 21 -5.95 21.66 -24.27
C THR A 21 -6.08 21.90 -22.77
N LEU A 22 -7.23 21.59 -22.18
CA LEU A 22 -7.48 21.75 -20.74
C LEU A 22 -6.66 20.77 -19.91
N THR A 23 -6.55 19.51 -20.33
CA THR A 23 -5.68 18.51 -19.68
C THR A 23 -4.22 18.91 -19.77
N PHE A 24 -3.77 19.43 -20.91
CA PHE A 24 -2.39 19.91 -21.07
C PHE A 24 -2.07 21.09 -20.13
N LEU A 25 -3.01 22.03 -19.96
CA LEU A 25 -2.85 23.16 -19.05
C LEU A 25 -2.81 22.75 -17.57
N ILE A 26 -3.61 21.76 -17.17
CA ILE A 26 -3.62 21.20 -15.81
C ILE A 26 -2.28 20.52 -15.49
N VAL A 27 -1.74 19.73 -16.43
CA VAL A 27 -0.44 19.06 -16.26
C VAL A 27 0.68 20.08 -16.12
N ILE A 28 0.68 21.15 -16.91
CA ILE A 28 1.66 22.25 -16.79
C ILE A 28 1.55 22.92 -15.41
N HIS A 29 0.33 23.20 -14.92
CA HIS A 29 0.16 23.81 -13.60
C HIS A 29 0.70 22.93 -12.47
N ILE A 30 0.43 21.62 -12.51
CA ILE A 30 0.95 20.67 -11.51
C ILE A 30 2.48 20.61 -11.56
N LEU A 31 3.06 20.61 -12.77
CA LEU A 31 4.52 20.64 -12.95
C LEU A 31 5.15 21.91 -12.36
N VAL A 32 4.54 23.07 -12.58
CA VAL A 32 5.03 24.35 -12.05
C VAL A 32 4.94 24.39 -10.52
N LEU A 33 3.85 23.88 -9.94
CA LEU A 33 3.66 23.82 -8.49
C LEU A 33 4.67 22.88 -7.82
N THR A 34 4.93 21.71 -8.40
CA THR A 34 5.89 20.73 -7.86
C THR A 34 7.32 21.24 -7.91
N ILE A 35 7.73 21.91 -9.00
CA ILE A 35 9.04 22.55 -9.10
C ILE A 35 9.18 23.67 -8.06
N SER A 36 8.16 24.52 -7.93
CA SER A 36 8.17 25.63 -6.97
C SER A 36 8.25 25.14 -5.52
N PHE A 37 7.53 24.06 -5.19
CA PHE A 37 7.58 23.43 -3.87
C PHE A 37 8.94 22.80 -3.59
N GLY A 38 9.54 22.10 -4.57
CA GLY A 38 10.89 21.54 -4.43
C GLY A 38 11.98 22.60 -4.22
N ILE A 39 11.86 23.75 -4.90
CA ILE A 39 12.78 24.89 -4.69
C ILE A 39 12.57 25.50 -3.30
N TYR A 40 11.31 25.65 -2.86
CA TYR A 40 10.98 26.20 -1.55
C TYR A 40 11.51 25.34 -0.40
N THR A 41 11.31 24.01 -0.46
CA THR A 41 11.78 23.09 0.58
C THR A 41 13.30 23.03 0.65
N ARG A 42 13.99 23.01 -0.50
CA ARG A 42 15.46 23.03 -0.58
C ARG A 42 16.08 24.29 0.03
N ARG A 43 15.39 25.44 -0.08
CA ARG A 43 15.86 26.71 0.49
C ARG A 43 15.71 26.78 2.01
N ASN A 44 14.69 26.12 2.57
CA ASN A 44 14.36 26.22 4.00
C ASN A 44 14.88 25.05 4.85
N ASN A 45 15.29 23.93 4.26
CA ASN A 45 15.89 22.82 5.00
C ASN A 45 16.86 22.01 4.12
N PRO A 46 18.19 22.25 4.21
CA PRO A 46 19.19 21.61 3.35
C PRO A 46 19.40 20.11 3.61
N TYR A 47 18.75 19.54 4.64
CA TYR A 47 18.84 18.11 4.97
C TYR A 47 17.73 17.26 4.33
N LEU A 48 16.73 17.88 3.71
CA LEU A 48 15.72 17.18 2.90
C LEU A 48 16.27 16.93 1.48
N ASN A 49 17.21 16.00 1.35
CA ASN A 49 17.61 15.47 0.04
C ASN A 49 16.54 14.50 -0.46
N ILE A 50 15.41 15.03 -0.91
CA ILE A 50 14.45 14.26 -1.70
C ILE A 50 15.05 14.12 -3.10
N ILE A 51 15.65 12.97 -3.37
CA ILE A 51 16.00 12.55 -4.74
C ILE A 51 14.68 12.31 -5.47
N PHE A 52 14.11 13.35 -6.07
CA PHE A 52 13.03 13.21 -7.06
C PHE A 52 13.66 12.67 -8.36
N SER A 53 13.98 11.37 -8.37
CA SER A 53 14.25 10.64 -9.59
C SER A 53 12.92 10.38 -10.28
N PHE A 54 12.48 11.32 -11.12
CA PHE A 54 11.35 11.12 -12.03
C PHE A 54 11.75 10.10 -13.11
N LYS A 55 11.65 8.81 -12.78
CA LYS A 55 11.32 7.81 -13.78
C LYS A 55 9.86 8.09 -14.10
N THR A 56 9.55 8.46 -15.34
CA THR A 56 8.18 8.53 -15.84
C THR A 56 7.59 7.13 -15.73
N ILE A 57 7.02 6.83 -14.57
CA ILE A 57 6.15 5.70 -14.37
C ILE A 57 4.82 6.17 -14.96
N GLU A 58 4.39 5.54 -16.04
CA GLU A 58 2.97 5.44 -16.34
C GLU A 58 2.34 4.72 -15.15
N ILE A 59 1.98 5.47 -14.12
CA ILE A 59 1.23 4.95 -12.99
C ILE A 59 -0.20 4.90 -13.50
N ASP A 60 -0.73 3.70 -13.70
CA ASP A 60 -2.17 3.47 -13.66
C ASP A 60 -2.66 3.99 -12.29
N SER A 61 -3.06 5.26 -12.29
CA SER A 61 -3.28 6.11 -11.12
C SER A 61 -4.38 5.61 -10.18
N ASP A 62 -5.15 4.63 -10.64
CA ASP A 62 -6.35 4.18 -9.96
C ASP A 62 -6.09 3.02 -9.00
N ILE A 63 -5.01 2.23 -9.18
CA ILE A 63 -4.75 1.02 -8.38
C ILE A 63 -4.02 1.36 -7.06
N GLY A 64 -3.09 2.32 -7.09
CA GLY A 64 -2.32 2.71 -5.90
C GLY A 64 -3.09 3.56 -4.87
N LEU A 65 -4.09 4.32 -5.31
CA LEU A 65 -4.91 5.18 -4.43
C LEU A 65 -5.96 4.38 -3.65
N ILE A 66 -6.48 3.29 -4.23
CA ILE A 66 -7.52 2.46 -3.60
C ILE A 66 -6.93 1.65 -2.42
N SER A 67 -5.74 1.07 -2.62
CA SER A 67 -4.98 0.30 -1.61
C SER A 67 -4.77 1.08 -0.30
N ILE A 68 -4.35 2.34 -0.41
CA ILE A 68 -4.06 3.23 0.73
C ILE A 68 -5.34 3.57 1.50
N SER A 69 -6.44 3.83 0.78
CA SER A 69 -7.69 4.34 1.37
C SER A 69 -8.39 3.37 2.32
N PHE A 70 -8.30 2.04 2.08
CA PHE A 70 -9.03 1.08 2.91
C PHE A 70 -8.26 0.71 4.18
N LEU A 71 -6.93 0.61 4.11
CA LEU A 71 -6.09 0.34 5.28
C LEU A 71 -6.12 1.52 6.25
N GLU A 72 -6.07 2.74 5.73
CA GLU A 72 -6.22 3.95 6.54
C GLU A 72 -7.54 3.92 7.33
N LYS A 73 -8.64 3.53 6.68
CA LYS A 73 -9.93 3.38 7.36
C LYS A 73 -9.97 2.26 8.40
N GLU A 74 -9.31 1.14 8.15
CA GLU A 74 -9.34 -0.05 9.01
C GLU A 74 -8.44 0.10 10.27
N PHE A 75 -7.36 0.88 10.16
CA PHE A 75 -6.37 1.08 11.22
C PHE A 75 -6.36 2.50 11.79
N SER A 76 -7.15 3.43 11.24
CA SER A 76 -7.41 4.76 11.80
C SER A 76 -6.14 5.45 12.29
N ASP A 77 -5.99 5.65 13.60
CA ASP A 77 -4.87 6.37 14.24
C ASP A 77 -3.56 5.57 14.26
N GLU A 78 -3.62 4.25 14.07
CA GLU A 78 -2.44 3.39 13.96
C GLU A 78 -1.82 3.39 12.57
N TYR A 79 -2.61 3.72 11.54
CA TYR A 79 -2.23 3.57 10.13
C TYR A 79 -0.91 4.28 9.82
N GLU A 80 -0.85 5.58 10.09
CA GLU A 80 0.34 6.42 9.80
C GLU A 80 1.59 5.90 10.52
N THR A 81 1.42 5.43 11.75
CA THR A 81 2.54 4.89 12.55
C THR A 81 3.07 3.60 11.94
N ILE A 82 2.17 2.67 11.58
CA ILE A 82 2.54 1.39 10.98
C ILE A 82 3.13 1.60 9.58
N MET A 83 2.56 2.49 8.78
CA MET A 83 3.07 2.85 7.46
C MET A 83 4.46 3.47 7.53
N ALA A 84 4.68 4.41 8.43
CA ALA A 84 5.99 5.02 8.62
C ALA A 84 7.04 3.97 9.03
N ALA A 85 6.68 3.05 9.92
CA ALA A 85 7.56 1.94 10.30
C ALA A 85 7.84 0.98 9.14
N ALA A 86 6.84 0.65 8.33
CA ALA A 86 6.98 -0.19 7.15
C ALA A 86 7.91 0.45 6.12
N TYR A 87 7.67 1.72 5.78
CA TYR A 87 8.45 2.49 4.81
C TYR A 87 9.93 2.58 5.20
N ARG A 88 10.23 2.92 6.46
CA ARG A 88 11.61 3.01 6.97
C ARG A 88 12.37 1.68 6.88
N ASN A 89 11.66 0.54 6.81
CA ASN A 89 12.23 -0.80 6.74
C ASN A 89 12.09 -1.46 5.36
N GLY A 90 11.54 -0.76 4.36
CA GLY A 90 11.31 -1.30 3.01
C GLY A 90 10.28 -2.42 2.97
N CYS A 91 9.27 -2.38 3.85
CA CYS A 91 8.16 -3.33 3.88
C CYS A 91 7.01 -2.83 3.00
N GLU A 92 6.96 -3.30 1.76
CA GLU A 92 6.08 -2.79 0.69
C GLU A 92 5.30 -3.92 0.01
N GLY A 93 4.26 -3.59 -0.75
CA GLY A 93 3.45 -4.55 -1.53
C GLY A 93 2.81 -5.63 -0.67
N ASP A 94 2.91 -6.90 -1.07
CA ASP A 94 2.35 -8.03 -0.31
C ASP A 94 2.90 -8.09 1.13
N ASN A 95 4.16 -7.71 1.37
CA ASN A 95 4.75 -7.69 2.71
C ASN A 95 4.09 -6.63 3.61
N LEU A 96 3.65 -5.51 3.04
CA LEU A 96 2.89 -4.48 3.76
C LEU A 96 1.53 -5.03 4.19
N LEU A 97 0.82 -5.74 3.29
CA LEU A 97 -0.45 -6.36 3.63
C LEU A 97 -0.29 -7.41 4.73
N ILE A 98 0.79 -8.21 4.70
CA ILE A 98 1.12 -9.17 5.75
C ILE A 98 1.38 -8.46 7.09
N LEU A 99 2.10 -7.33 7.10
CA LEU A 99 2.32 -6.56 8.31
C LEU A 99 1.01 -6.12 8.97
N PHE A 100 0.08 -5.56 8.19
CA PHE A 100 -1.25 -5.21 8.70
C PHE A 100 -2.06 -6.43 9.12
N ALA A 101 -1.95 -7.55 8.40
CA ALA A 101 -2.61 -8.80 8.75
C ALA A 101 -2.14 -9.32 10.12
N ILE A 102 -0.82 -9.25 10.40
CA ILE A 102 -0.27 -9.60 11.72
C ILE A 102 -0.84 -8.67 12.80
N ARG A 103 -0.87 -7.35 12.57
CA ARG A 103 -1.45 -6.40 13.52
C ARG A 103 -2.91 -6.74 13.86
N LYS A 104 -3.73 -7.13 12.89
CA LYS A 104 -5.12 -7.57 13.16
C LYS A 104 -5.22 -8.94 13.78
N ALA A 105 -4.38 -9.90 13.38
CA ALA A 105 -4.43 -11.25 13.91
C ALA A 105 -4.04 -11.31 15.39
N GLU A 106 -3.00 -10.58 15.77
CA GLU A 106 -2.52 -10.51 17.16
C GLU A 106 -3.45 -9.65 18.02
N ASN A 107 -3.82 -8.48 17.51
CA ASN A 107 -4.61 -7.48 18.21
C ASN A 107 -4.20 -7.26 19.68
N GLY A 108 -2.90 -7.31 19.95
CA GLY A 108 -2.35 -7.28 21.29
C GLY A 108 -2.54 -5.92 21.97
N PRO A 109 -2.44 -5.87 23.31
CA PRO A 109 -2.45 -4.61 24.05
C PRO A 109 -1.21 -3.76 23.73
N PRO A 110 -1.21 -2.47 24.09
CA PRO A 110 -0.07 -1.58 23.88
C PRO A 110 1.26 -2.18 24.38
N GLY A 111 2.27 -2.15 23.52
CA GLY A 111 3.58 -2.77 23.72
C GLY A 111 3.69 -4.25 23.37
N ASN A 112 2.62 -4.90 22.90
CA ASN A 112 2.62 -6.27 22.36
C ASN A 112 1.72 -6.38 21.10
N GLU A 113 1.53 -5.28 20.37
CA GLU A 113 0.53 -5.14 19.31
C GLU A 113 0.74 -6.13 18.15
N PHE A 114 1.98 -6.58 17.94
CA PHE A 114 2.39 -7.53 16.90
C PHE A 114 2.87 -8.87 17.46
N GLY A 115 2.62 -9.18 18.74
CA GLY A 115 3.08 -10.43 19.36
C GLY A 115 4.61 -10.53 19.56
N ILE A 116 5.36 -9.43 19.38
CA ILE A 116 6.82 -9.41 19.56
C ILE A 116 7.17 -9.13 21.02
N MET A 117 7.51 -10.18 21.75
CA MET A 117 7.83 -10.12 23.18
C MET A 117 9.29 -9.74 23.51
N CYS A 118 10.01 -9.11 22.58
CA CYS A 118 11.44 -8.80 22.75
C CYS A 118 11.69 -7.84 23.94
N GLN A 119 10.78 -6.88 24.17
CA GLN A 119 10.87 -5.93 25.28
C GLN A 119 9.48 -5.42 25.67
N LYS A 120 9.24 -5.22 26.98
CA LYS A 120 7.97 -4.69 27.50
C LYS A 120 7.94 -3.16 27.41
N GLY A 121 6.74 -2.59 27.22
CA GLY A 121 6.52 -1.14 27.27
C GLY A 121 7.03 -0.38 26.04
N THR A 122 7.10 -1.05 24.89
CA THR A 122 7.49 -0.43 23.62
C THR A 122 6.33 0.32 22.98
N SER A 123 6.64 1.27 22.08
CA SER A 123 5.62 1.94 21.28
C SER A 123 5.14 1.07 20.11
N LEU A 124 3.94 1.36 19.60
CA LEU A 124 3.41 0.80 18.36
C LEU A 124 4.42 0.90 17.20
N ASP A 125 5.05 2.06 17.03
CA ASP A 125 6.07 2.30 16.00
C ASP A 125 7.26 1.33 16.09
N THR A 126 7.71 1.06 17.31
CA THR A 126 8.83 0.15 17.58
C THR A 126 8.42 -1.30 17.25
N GLN A 127 7.25 -1.71 17.70
CA GLN A 127 6.70 -3.05 17.45
C GLN A 127 6.44 -3.28 15.95
N ALA A 128 5.82 -2.32 15.27
CA ALA A 128 5.63 -2.35 13.82
C ALA A 128 6.97 -2.40 13.08
N GLY A 129 7.98 -1.64 13.53
CA GLY A 129 9.32 -1.66 12.95
C GLY A 129 9.98 -3.02 13.08
N TRP A 130 9.92 -3.65 14.24
CA TRP A 130 10.46 -5.00 14.44
C TRP A 130 9.73 -6.06 13.62
N ALA A 131 8.40 -5.94 13.50
CA ALA A 131 7.61 -6.83 12.65
C ALA A 131 8.00 -6.67 11.18
N ALA A 132 8.10 -5.45 10.67
CA ALA A 132 8.52 -5.14 9.31
C ALA A 132 9.92 -5.71 9.00
N VAL A 133 10.89 -5.51 9.90
CA VAL A 133 12.24 -6.08 9.75
C VAL A 133 12.20 -7.60 9.73
N THR A 134 11.38 -8.22 10.57
CA THR A 134 11.24 -9.68 10.63
C THR A 134 10.68 -10.24 9.33
N ILE A 135 9.61 -9.64 8.82
CA ILE A 135 9.01 -9.99 7.52
C ILE A 135 10.06 -9.89 6.41
N ILE A 136 10.75 -8.75 6.29
CA ILE A 136 11.72 -8.55 5.22
C ILE A 136 12.93 -9.49 5.32
N LYS A 137 13.42 -9.76 6.53
CA LYS A 137 14.50 -10.73 6.73
C LYS A 137 14.06 -12.15 6.38
N SER A 138 12.83 -12.53 6.73
CA SER A 138 12.28 -13.84 6.37
C SER A 138 12.06 -13.94 4.87
N TRP A 139 11.49 -12.90 4.24
CA TRP A 139 11.27 -12.85 2.80
C TRP A 139 12.56 -13.02 2.00
N LYS A 140 13.63 -12.33 2.41
CA LYS A 140 14.96 -12.46 1.78
C LYS A 140 15.58 -13.86 1.93
N LYS A 141 15.21 -14.60 2.97
CA LYS A 141 15.70 -15.97 3.22
C LYS A 141 14.81 -17.03 2.59
N TRP A 142 13.56 -16.68 2.31
CA TRP A 142 12.59 -17.57 1.71
C TRP A 142 12.99 -17.85 0.26
N ASN A 143 13.03 -19.13 -0.11
CA ASN A 143 13.47 -19.60 -1.41
C ASN A 143 12.34 -19.60 -2.46
N GLY A 144 11.15 -19.11 -2.11
CA GLY A 144 9.97 -19.13 -2.96
C GLY A 144 9.19 -20.46 -2.93
N GLU A 145 9.62 -21.44 -2.13
CA GLU A 145 8.93 -22.72 -2.00
C GLU A 145 7.98 -22.70 -0.80
N GLY A 146 6.74 -23.16 -1.01
CA GLY A 146 5.69 -23.21 0.01
C GLY A 146 4.92 -21.90 0.17
N ASP A 147 4.27 -21.74 1.33
CA ASP A 147 3.57 -20.50 1.69
C ASP A 147 4.46 -19.68 2.63
N PHE A 148 4.71 -18.43 2.26
CA PHE A 148 5.52 -17.52 3.05
C PHE A 148 4.94 -17.25 4.44
N ILE A 149 3.61 -17.22 4.61
CA ILE A 149 2.95 -17.03 5.91
C ILE A 149 3.23 -18.23 6.82
N ILE A 150 3.30 -19.45 6.28
CA ILE A 150 3.71 -20.64 7.06
C ILE A 150 5.15 -20.48 7.54
N CYS A 151 6.07 -20.05 6.67
CA CYS A 151 7.46 -19.77 7.05
C CYS A 151 7.58 -18.70 8.15
N LEU A 152 6.74 -17.66 8.07
CA LEU A 152 6.63 -16.62 9.09
C LEU A 152 6.05 -17.14 10.40
N GLY A 153 5.06 -18.03 10.34
CA GLY A 153 4.44 -18.64 11.51
C GLY A 153 5.47 -19.35 12.39
N ASP A 154 6.42 -20.05 11.78
CA ASP A 154 7.53 -20.69 12.51
C ASP A 154 8.51 -19.71 13.18
N LYS A 155 8.47 -18.41 12.82
CA LYS A 155 9.25 -17.36 13.51
C LYS A 155 8.49 -16.73 14.67
N TYR A 156 7.19 -16.51 14.50
CA TYR A 156 6.35 -15.87 15.51
C TYR A 156 5.90 -16.85 16.59
N CYS A 157 5.49 -18.04 16.18
CA CYS A 157 4.99 -19.09 17.06
C CYS A 157 5.50 -20.44 16.56
N PRO A 158 6.74 -20.85 16.87
CA PRO A 158 7.31 -22.10 16.36
C PRO A 158 6.43 -23.29 16.74
N SER A 159 6.08 -24.14 15.77
CA SER A 159 5.25 -25.34 15.98
C SER A 159 5.84 -26.32 17.00
N SER A 160 7.17 -26.33 17.18
CA SER A 160 7.87 -27.12 18.19
C SER A 160 7.65 -26.62 19.63
N VAL A 161 7.25 -25.37 19.80
CA VAL A 161 6.98 -24.73 21.10
C VAL A 161 5.47 -24.75 21.39
N ASP A 162 4.66 -24.34 20.41
CA ASP A 162 3.21 -24.37 20.50
C ASP A 162 2.59 -24.72 19.14
N TYR A 163 2.29 -25.99 18.94
CA TYR A 163 1.71 -26.51 17.70
C TYR A 163 0.32 -25.91 17.42
N VAL A 164 -0.54 -25.81 18.44
CA VAL A 164 -1.92 -25.31 18.26
C VAL A 164 -1.90 -23.80 18.05
N GLY A 165 -1.07 -23.08 18.81
CA GLY A 165 -0.84 -21.66 18.62
C GLY A 165 -0.32 -21.33 17.22
N ASN A 166 0.65 -22.09 16.71
CA ASN A 166 1.19 -21.92 15.36
C ASN A 166 0.10 -22.05 14.29
N ILE A 167 -0.70 -23.12 14.35
CA ILE A 167 -1.81 -23.33 13.40
C ILE A 167 -2.81 -22.17 13.45
N ASN A 168 -3.19 -21.75 14.65
CA ASN A 168 -4.13 -20.64 14.81
C ASN A 168 -3.55 -19.32 14.30
N TRP A 169 -2.27 -19.06 14.56
CA TRP A 169 -1.57 -17.88 14.07
C TRP A 169 -1.57 -17.83 12.54
N ILE A 170 -1.12 -18.91 11.89
CA ILE A 170 -1.07 -19.03 10.43
C ILE A 170 -2.47 -18.80 9.86
N LYS A 171 -3.48 -19.50 10.39
CA LYS A 171 -4.88 -19.38 9.94
C LYS A 171 -5.39 -17.94 10.02
N ASN A 172 -5.14 -17.26 11.14
CA ASN A 172 -5.64 -15.90 11.37
C ASN A 172 -4.93 -14.88 10.48
N VAL A 173 -3.61 -14.98 10.34
CA VAL A 173 -2.83 -14.08 9.47
C VAL A 173 -3.20 -14.28 8.01
N THR A 174 -3.30 -15.53 7.54
CA THR A 174 -3.75 -15.83 6.17
C THR A 174 -5.15 -15.27 5.92
N TYR A 175 -6.10 -15.45 6.85
CA TYR A 175 -7.45 -14.88 6.70
C TYR A 175 -7.45 -13.37 6.48
N TRP A 176 -6.70 -12.62 7.28
CA TRP A 176 -6.65 -11.16 7.15
C TRP A 176 -5.88 -10.69 5.91
N TYR A 177 -4.79 -11.38 5.58
CA TYR A 177 -4.02 -11.10 4.37
C TYR A 177 -4.89 -11.24 3.12
N GLU A 178 -5.57 -12.37 2.95
CA GLU A 178 -6.47 -12.60 1.80
C GLU A 178 -7.59 -11.56 1.75
N LYS A 179 -8.18 -11.23 2.91
CA LYS A 179 -9.22 -10.20 2.99
C LYS A 179 -8.71 -8.81 2.60
N PHE A 180 -7.47 -8.47 2.91
CA PHE A 180 -6.86 -7.20 2.51
C PHE A 180 -6.50 -7.22 1.02
N LYS A 181 -5.97 -8.34 0.52
CA LYS A 181 -5.67 -8.53 -0.89
C LYS A 181 -6.92 -8.45 -1.77
N GLU A 182 -8.03 -9.03 -1.34
CA GLU A 182 -9.33 -8.91 -2.03
C GLU A 182 -9.85 -7.47 -2.08
N LYS A 183 -9.62 -6.69 -1.02
CA LYS A 183 -10.04 -5.28 -0.96
C LYS A 183 -9.16 -4.39 -1.83
N GLU A 184 -7.87 -4.69 -1.93
CA GLU A 184 -6.94 -3.96 -2.80
C GLU A 184 -7.29 -4.12 -4.29
N ASN A 185 -7.83 -5.28 -4.67
CA ASN A 185 -8.21 -5.59 -6.06
C ASN A 185 -9.63 -5.12 -6.46
N LYS A 186 -10.36 -4.44 -5.58
CA LYS A 186 -11.75 -3.98 -5.81
C LYS A 186 -11.81 -2.48 -6.04
#